data_AF-A0A836SI51-F1
#
_entry.id   AF-A0A836SI51-F1
#
_cell.length_a   1.000
_cell.length_b   1.000
_cell.length_c   1.000
_cell.angle_alpha   90.00
_cell.angle_beta   90.00
_cell.angle_gamma   90.00
#
_symmetry.space_group_name_H-M   'P 1'
#
loop_
_entity.id
_entity.type
_entity.pdbx_description
1 polymer ?
#
loop_
_entity_poly.entity_id
_entity_poly.type
_entity_poly.pdbx_seq_one_letter_code
_entity_poly.pdbx_strand_id
1 'polypeptide(L)'
;MDFSCKINLLSNGTFYESINVYTFTDSSFFPIDGQLLGNEGRSHNYHFTYELHSNFTYNGRETFSFTGDDDLWVFIDDTLVVDLGGVHGAASGSVGLDSLGLTVGNLYDFDLFFAERHTVASHFSIDTSIALNPVPEPATMLLFGTGLAGLIGSRLRRKKK
;
A
#
# COMPACT_ATOMS: atom_id res chain seq x y z
N MET A 1 1.05 2.30 5.33
CA MET A 1 2.42 2.57 4.86
C MET A 1 2.70 4.05 4.95
N ASP A 2 3.90 4.43 5.35
CA ASP A 2 4.36 5.80 5.21
C ASP A 2 5.32 5.83 4.01
N PHE A 3 4.91 6.46 2.92
CA PHE A 3 5.76 6.63 1.75
C PHE A 3 6.58 7.89 1.92
N SER A 4 7.91 7.76 1.88
CA SER A 4 8.77 8.94 1.88
C SER A 4 8.87 9.50 0.46
N CYS A 5 8.52 10.77 0.28
CA CYS A 5 8.73 11.46 -0.99
C CYS A 5 10.21 11.84 -1.16
N LYS A 6 10.84 11.37 -2.24
CA LYS A 6 12.15 11.81 -2.68
C LYS A 6 11.99 12.98 -3.65
N ILE A 7 12.53 14.14 -3.26
CA ILE A 7 12.64 15.32 -4.12
C ILE A 7 13.96 15.23 -4.89
N ASN A 8 13.90 15.20 -6.22
CA ASN A 8 15.08 15.29 -7.08
C ASN A 8 15.38 16.77 -7.41
N LEU A 9 16.52 17.28 -6.94
CA LEU A 9 17.05 18.61 -7.29
C LEU A 9 18.07 18.47 -8.43
N LEU A 10 17.95 19.27 -9.49
CA LEU A 10 19.01 19.40 -10.51
C LEU A 10 20.04 20.45 -10.07
N SER A 11 21.32 20.19 -10.37
CA SER A 11 22.48 20.96 -9.90
C SER A 11 22.55 22.43 -10.31
N ASN A 12 21.65 22.91 -11.17
CA ASN A 12 21.73 24.22 -11.83
C ASN A 12 20.55 25.18 -11.53
N GLY A 13 19.76 24.94 -10.48
CA GLY A 13 18.76 25.91 -9.99
C GLY A 13 17.61 26.23 -10.95
N THR A 14 17.42 25.42 -11.99
CA THR A 14 16.26 25.46 -12.88
C THR A 14 15.25 24.41 -12.42
N PHE A 15 14.06 24.86 -12.03
CA PHE A 15 12.96 23.97 -11.65
C PHE A 15 12.28 23.46 -12.93
N TYR A 16 12.48 22.19 -13.25
CA TYR A 16 11.43 21.44 -13.92
C TYR A 16 10.48 20.93 -12.83
N GLU A 17 9.20 20.68 -13.14
CA GLU A 17 8.36 19.86 -12.27
C GLU A 17 9.06 18.49 -12.17
N SER A 18 9.87 18.30 -11.14
CA SER A 18 10.36 16.99 -10.81
C SER A 18 9.15 16.19 -10.38
N ILE A 19 8.95 15.08 -11.08
CA ILE A 19 7.95 14.11 -10.67
C ILE A 19 8.35 13.64 -9.26
N ASN A 20 7.50 13.91 -8.27
CA ASN A 20 7.70 13.42 -6.91
C ASN A 20 7.67 11.89 -6.94
N VAL A 21 8.69 11.24 -6.35
CA VAL A 21 8.72 9.78 -6.24
C VAL A 21 8.54 9.40 -4.78
N TYR A 22 7.49 8.64 -4.51
CA TYR A 22 7.14 8.05 -3.23
C TYR A 22 7.78 6.67 -3.12
N THR A 23 8.62 6.48 -2.10
CA THR A 23 9.34 5.21 -1.87
C THR A 23 8.84 4.52 -0.61
N PHE A 24 8.62 3.21 -0.72
CA PHE A 24 8.56 2.25 0.39
C PHE A 24 9.54 1.11 0.08
N THR A 25 10.32 0.66 1.07
CA THR A 25 11.28 -0.43 0.87
C THR A 25 11.41 -1.20 2.18
N ASP A 26 11.09 -2.49 2.14
CA ASP A 26 11.34 -3.40 3.24
C ASP A 26 11.78 -4.76 2.72
N SER A 27 12.99 -5.17 3.10
CA SER A 27 13.58 -6.46 2.70
C SER A 27 13.30 -7.60 3.68
N SER A 28 12.54 -7.33 4.74
CA SER A 28 12.13 -8.27 5.77
C SER A 28 10.68 -7.97 6.20
N PHE A 29 9.78 -7.90 5.22
CA PHE A 29 8.42 -7.43 5.40
C PHE A 29 7.52 -8.52 6.02
N PHE A 30 7.48 -8.57 7.36
CA PHE A 30 6.64 -9.51 8.12
C PHE A 30 5.67 -8.75 9.06
N PRO A 31 4.67 -8.03 8.50
CA PRO A 31 3.85 -7.10 9.26
C PRO A 31 2.96 -7.76 10.33
N ILE A 32 2.75 -9.08 10.23
CA ILE A 32 1.88 -9.85 11.11
C ILE A 32 2.61 -10.96 11.88
N ASP A 33 3.92 -10.79 12.10
CA ASP A 33 4.69 -11.66 13.00
C ASP A 33 4.04 -11.75 14.38
N GLY A 34 3.83 -12.99 14.84
CA GLY A 34 3.20 -13.30 16.12
C GLY A 34 1.70 -13.02 16.20
N GLN A 35 1.06 -12.57 15.11
CA GLN A 35 -0.36 -12.26 15.06
C GLN A 35 -1.18 -13.37 14.37
N LEU A 36 -2.51 -13.26 14.43
CA LEU A 36 -3.46 -14.20 13.82
C LEU A 36 -3.23 -15.65 14.29
N LEU A 37 -2.94 -16.58 13.36
CA LEU A 37 -2.61 -17.97 13.66
C LEU A 37 -1.14 -18.16 14.07
N GLY A 38 -0.39 -17.08 14.19
CA GLY A 38 1.03 -17.05 14.56
C GLY A 38 1.96 -17.47 13.42
N ASN A 39 3.22 -17.70 13.77
CA ASN A 39 4.29 -17.99 12.80
C ASN A 39 4.33 -19.48 12.37
N GLU A 40 3.34 -20.28 12.76
CA GLU A 40 3.24 -21.71 12.43
C GLU A 40 4.50 -22.53 12.79
N GLY A 41 5.14 -22.20 13.92
CA GLY A 41 6.37 -22.87 14.35
C GLY A 41 7.66 -22.42 13.63
N ARG A 42 7.56 -21.40 12.77
CA ARG A 42 8.71 -20.73 12.11
C ARG A 42 9.09 -19.44 12.85
N SER A 43 10.19 -18.81 12.42
CA SER A 43 10.62 -17.52 12.95
C SER A 43 9.70 -16.37 12.53
N HIS A 44 9.08 -16.45 11.35
CA HIS A 44 8.20 -15.41 10.80
C HIS A 44 6.86 -15.98 10.32
N ASN A 45 5.88 -15.10 10.19
CA ASN A 45 4.61 -15.38 9.53
C ASN A 45 4.72 -15.14 8.02
N TYR A 46 4.70 -16.24 7.26
CA TYR A 46 4.90 -16.27 5.81
C TYR A 46 3.61 -16.50 5.02
N HIS A 47 2.45 -16.54 5.67
CA HIS A 47 1.18 -16.87 4.99
C HIS A 47 0.21 -15.72 5.17
N PHE A 48 0.42 -14.67 4.38
CA PHE A 48 -0.36 -13.46 4.47
C PHE A 48 -0.57 -12.78 3.13
N THR A 49 -1.60 -11.95 3.09
CA THR A 49 -1.85 -11.03 1.98
C THR A 49 -1.88 -9.63 2.54
N TYR A 50 -1.20 -8.72 1.86
CA TYR A 50 -1.31 -7.28 2.05
C TYR A 50 -2.11 -6.69 0.90
N GLU A 51 -3.05 -5.82 1.23
CA GLU A 51 -3.99 -5.23 0.30
C GLU A 51 -4.05 -3.72 0.54
N LEU A 52 -4.00 -2.94 -0.55
CA LEU A 52 -4.12 -1.49 -0.54
C LEU A 52 -5.14 -1.07 -1.60
N HIS A 53 -6.16 -0.34 -1.17
CA HIS A 53 -7.17 0.30 -2.03
C HIS A 53 -7.02 1.81 -1.95
N SER A 54 -6.86 2.48 -3.07
CA SER A 54 -6.80 3.94 -3.16
C SER A 54 -7.28 4.41 -4.52
N ASN A 55 -7.14 5.69 -4.81
CA ASN A 55 -7.34 6.26 -6.12
C ASN A 55 -6.37 7.42 -6.32
N PHE A 56 -6.18 7.81 -7.56
CA PHE A 56 -5.30 8.92 -7.93
C PHE A 56 -5.82 9.64 -9.16
N THR A 57 -5.50 10.92 -9.28
CA THR A 57 -5.70 11.66 -10.54
C THR A 57 -4.49 11.44 -11.42
N TYR A 58 -4.71 10.98 -12.65
CA TYR A 58 -3.64 10.81 -13.62
C TYR A 58 -3.21 12.16 -14.21
N ASN A 59 -1.94 12.53 -14.08
CA ASN A 59 -1.39 13.81 -14.56
C ASN A 59 -0.46 13.64 -15.78
N GLY A 60 -0.16 12.40 -16.17
CA GLY A 60 0.74 12.08 -17.27
C GLY A 60 2.15 11.76 -16.78
N ARG A 61 2.77 10.76 -17.43
CA ARG A 61 4.16 10.30 -17.19
C ARG A 61 4.39 9.64 -15.83
N GLU A 62 3.34 9.32 -15.08
CA GLU A 62 3.51 8.56 -13.85
C GLU A 62 4.13 7.18 -14.11
N THR A 63 4.95 6.72 -13.16
CA THR A 63 5.61 5.43 -13.18
C THR A 63 5.40 4.70 -11.87
N PHE A 64 5.30 3.38 -11.93
CA PHE A 64 5.25 2.49 -10.78
C PHE A 64 6.30 1.41 -10.94
N SER A 65 7.22 1.30 -9.99
CA SER A 65 8.26 0.28 -9.90
C SER A 65 8.12 -0.50 -8.62
N PHE A 66 8.45 -1.78 -8.67
CA PHE A 66 8.25 -2.68 -7.54
C PHE A 66 9.36 -3.71 -7.40
N THR A 67 9.47 -4.29 -6.21
CA THR A 67 10.09 -5.59 -5.97
C THR A 67 9.19 -6.40 -5.05
N GLY A 68 8.87 -7.63 -5.46
CA GLY A 68 8.04 -8.58 -4.72
C GLY A 68 8.70 -9.95 -4.58
N ASP A 69 8.49 -10.57 -3.43
CA ASP A 69 8.86 -11.94 -3.05
C ASP A 69 7.77 -12.38 -2.08
N ASP A 70 6.75 -13.17 -2.41
CA ASP A 70 6.45 -13.83 -3.69
C ASP A 70 5.59 -12.95 -4.64
N ASP A 71 4.26 -12.94 -4.47
CA ASP A 71 3.35 -12.41 -5.48
C ASP A 71 3.13 -10.90 -5.35
N LEU A 72 3.00 -10.22 -6.49
CA LEU A 72 2.51 -8.84 -6.55
C LEU A 72 1.59 -8.62 -7.76
N TRP A 73 0.40 -8.10 -7.48
CA TRP A 73 -0.54 -7.64 -8.49
C TRP A 73 -0.89 -6.18 -8.27
N VAL A 74 -0.96 -5.42 -9.35
CA VAL A 74 -1.47 -4.05 -9.33
C VAL A 74 -2.54 -3.92 -10.40
N PHE A 75 -3.66 -3.34 -10.00
CA PHE A 75 -4.77 -2.98 -10.87
C PHE A 75 -4.90 -1.46 -10.90
N ILE A 76 -5.16 -0.94 -12.09
CA ILE A 76 -5.58 0.45 -12.30
C ILE A 76 -6.90 0.39 -13.07
N ASP A 77 -7.96 0.95 -12.50
CA ASP A 77 -9.30 0.94 -13.10
C ASP A 77 -9.75 -0.48 -13.53
N ASP A 78 -9.73 -1.41 -12.57
CA ASP A 78 -10.03 -2.84 -12.73
C ASP A 78 -9.16 -3.60 -13.76
N THR A 79 -8.14 -2.95 -14.32
CA THR A 79 -7.24 -3.55 -15.32
C THR A 79 -5.93 -3.97 -14.68
N LEU A 80 -5.52 -5.22 -14.89
CA LEU A 80 -4.26 -5.75 -14.39
C LEU A 80 -3.07 -5.11 -15.14
N VAL A 81 -2.26 -4.31 -14.42
CA VAL A 81 -1.11 -3.58 -14.99
C VAL A 81 0.23 -4.13 -14.54
N VAL A 82 0.27 -4.85 -13.42
CA VAL A 82 1.42 -5.62 -12.93
C VAL A 82 0.95 -7.01 -12.58
N ASP A 83 1.58 -8.02 -13.17
CA ASP A 83 1.37 -9.43 -12.84
C ASP A 83 2.71 -10.07 -12.53
N LEU A 84 3.03 -10.14 -11.24
CA LEU A 84 4.14 -10.92 -10.69
C LEU A 84 3.53 -12.05 -9.86
N GLY A 85 2.80 -12.95 -10.52
CA GLY A 85 2.25 -14.13 -9.86
C GLY A 85 3.23 -15.32 -9.85
N GLY A 86 3.18 -16.12 -8.79
CA GLY A 86 3.95 -17.36 -8.66
C GLY A 86 4.69 -17.43 -7.32
N VAL A 87 5.42 -18.54 -7.12
CA VAL A 87 6.34 -18.68 -5.98
C VAL A 87 7.75 -18.52 -6.54
N HIS A 88 8.45 -17.48 -6.09
CA HIS A 88 9.78 -17.11 -6.57
C HIS A 88 10.46 -16.18 -5.57
N GLY A 89 11.79 -16.18 -5.52
CA GLY A 89 12.50 -15.15 -4.76
C GLY A 89 12.30 -13.75 -5.35
N ALA A 90 12.79 -12.72 -4.67
CA ALA A 90 12.65 -11.32 -5.06
C ALA A 90 12.84 -11.04 -6.56
N ALA A 91 11.79 -10.51 -7.18
CA ALA A 91 11.77 -10.09 -8.57
C ALA A 91 11.27 -8.64 -8.66
N SER A 92 11.84 -7.88 -9.60
CA SER A 92 11.54 -6.46 -9.78
C SER A 92 10.96 -6.19 -11.16
N GLY A 93 10.14 -5.13 -11.24
CA GLY A 93 9.58 -4.65 -12.50
C GLY A 93 9.17 -3.19 -12.43
N SER A 94 8.74 -2.64 -13.56
CA SER A 94 8.26 -1.27 -13.65
C SER A 94 7.25 -1.10 -14.77
N VAL A 95 6.26 -0.23 -14.57
CA VAL A 95 5.27 0.17 -15.57
C VAL A 95 5.19 1.70 -15.65
N GLY A 96 5.14 2.21 -16.87
CA GLY A 96 4.83 3.62 -17.17
C GLY A 96 3.37 3.77 -17.57
N LEU A 97 2.65 4.68 -16.92
CA LEU A 97 1.20 4.81 -17.07
C LEU A 97 0.77 5.44 -18.42
N ASP A 98 1.69 6.11 -19.12
CA ASP A 98 1.43 6.70 -20.46
C ASP A 98 0.94 5.66 -21.49
N SER A 99 1.32 4.41 -21.32
CA SER A 99 0.96 3.31 -22.24
C SER A 99 -0.40 2.67 -21.95
N LEU A 100 -1.04 3.03 -20.85
CA LEU A 100 -2.25 2.37 -20.35
C LEU A 100 -3.56 2.96 -20.89
N GLY A 101 -3.49 3.99 -21.74
CA GLY A 101 -4.68 4.62 -22.32
C GLY A 101 -5.46 5.51 -21.34
N LEU A 102 -4.85 5.93 -20.24
CA LEU A 102 -5.45 6.84 -19.26
C LEU A 102 -5.58 8.26 -19.84
N THR A 103 -6.61 8.98 -19.41
CA THR A 103 -6.85 10.37 -19.79
C THR A 103 -6.40 11.30 -18.67
N VAL A 104 -5.54 12.26 -19.01
CA VAL A 104 -5.02 13.25 -18.04
C VAL A 104 -6.17 14.02 -17.40
N GLY A 105 -6.13 14.16 -16.08
CA GLY A 105 -7.12 14.84 -15.25
C GLY A 105 -8.25 13.94 -14.73
N ASN A 106 -8.34 12.69 -15.21
CA ASN A 106 -9.31 11.73 -14.68
C ASN A 106 -8.82 11.06 -13.40
N LEU A 107 -9.77 10.73 -12.53
CA LEU A 107 -9.56 9.92 -11.33
C LEU A 107 -9.65 8.43 -11.70
N TYR A 108 -8.72 7.63 -11.22
CA TYR A 108 -8.67 6.19 -11.43
C TYR A 108 -8.47 5.46 -10.11
N ASP A 109 -9.13 4.31 -9.98
CA ASP A 109 -8.93 3.40 -8.85
C ASP A 109 -7.56 2.71 -8.95
N PHE A 110 -6.96 2.45 -7.79
CA PHE A 110 -5.66 1.80 -7.66
C PHE A 110 -5.76 0.73 -6.58
N ASP A 111 -5.51 -0.51 -6.99
CA ASP A 111 -5.49 -1.65 -6.09
C ASP A 111 -4.16 -2.38 -6.17
N LEU A 112 -3.62 -2.72 -5.02
CA LEU A 112 -2.40 -3.51 -4.91
C LEU A 112 -2.63 -4.68 -3.98
N PHE A 113 -2.18 -5.84 -4.44
CA PHE A 113 -2.18 -7.09 -3.69
C PHE A 113 -0.77 -7.64 -3.66
N PHE A 114 -0.26 -7.91 -2.47
CA PHE A 114 0.99 -8.63 -2.24
C PHE A 114 0.68 -9.88 -1.44
N ALA A 115 1.17 -11.04 -1.85
CA ALA A 115 0.98 -12.28 -1.10
C ALA A 115 2.31 -12.98 -0.86
N GLU A 116 2.59 -13.25 0.41
CA GLU A 116 3.70 -14.10 0.82
C GLU A 116 3.17 -15.54 0.95
N ARG A 117 3.85 -16.49 0.29
CA ARG A 117 3.49 -17.91 0.24
C ARG A 117 4.70 -18.85 0.37
N HIS A 118 5.93 -18.35 0.32
CA HIS A 118 7.15 -19.12 0.56
C HIS A 118 7.69 -18.84 1.96
N THR A 119 8.56 -19.71 2.46
CA THR A 119 8.98 -19.67 3.87
C THR A 119 10.45 -19.33 4.04
N VAL A 120 11.00 -18.51 3.14
CA VAL A 120 12.45 -18.22 3.08
C VAL A 120 12.74 -16.74 3.34
N ALA A 121 12.06 -15.83 2.66
CA ALA A 121 12.22 -14.38 2.78
C ALA A 121 10.85 -13.70 2.59
N SER A 122 10.78 -12.38 2.71
CA SER A 122 9.64 -11.55 2.28
C SER A 122 10.18 -10.17 1.96
N HIS A 123 10.15 -9.82 0.68
CA HIS A 123 10.66 -8.55 0.17
C HIS A 123 9.53 -7.78 -0.49
N PHE A 124 9.30 -6.56 0.00
CA PHE A 124 8.28 -5.69 -0.55
C PHE A 124 8.79 -4.26 -0.68
N SER A 125 8.94 -3.81 -1.92
CA SER A 125 9.40 -2.46 -2.24
C SER A 125 8.57 -1.84 -3.35
N ILE A 126 8.28 -0.54 -3.24
CA ILE A 126 7.57 0.26 -4.22
C ILE A 126 8.30 1.59 -4.37
N ASP A 127 8.57 1.98 -5.62
CA ASP A 127 8.89 3.34 -6.01
C ASP A 127 7.82 3.81 -7.00
N THR A 128 7.01 4.80 -6.63
CA THR A 128 5.92 5.27 -7.47
C THR A 128 5.88 6.78 -7.53
N SER A 129 5.55 7.34 -8.68
CA SER A 129 5.20 8.75 -8.77
C SER A 129 3.70 9.03 -8.69
N ILE A 130 2.90 7.98 -8.52
CA ILE A 130 1.46 8.10 -8.36
C ILE A 130 1.19 8.74 -7.01
N ALA A 131 0.57 9.92 -7.02
CA ALA A 131 0.11 10.59 -5.82
C ALA A 131 -1.22 9.95 -5.36
N LEU A 132 -1.12 8.87 -4.59
CA LEU A 132 -2.28 8.16 -4.05
C LEU A 132 -3.03 9.02 -3.03
N ASN A 133 -4.36 9.06 -3.15
CA ASN A 133 -5.19 9.74 -2.17
C ASN A 133 -5.21 8.96 -0.84
N PRO A 134 -5.20 9.64 0.31
CA PRO A 134 -5.25 8.97 1.61
C PRO A 134 -6.48 8.07 1.72
N VAL A 135 -6.26 6.86 2.20
CA VAL A 135 -7.37 5.94 2.51
C VAL A 135 -8.09 6.47 3.75
N PRO A 136 -9.40 6.74 3.70
CA PRO A 136 -10.13 7.17 4.89
C PRO A 136 -10.09 6.08 5.95
N GLU A 137 -9.75 6.46 7.18
CA GLU A 137 -9.73 5.55 8.33
C GLU A 137 -11.07 4.80 8.43
N PRO A 138 -11.08 3.47 8.69
CA PRO A 138 -12.31 2.70 8.76
C PRO A 138 -13.29 3.33 9.76
N ALA A 139 -14.56 3.48 9.37
CA ALA A 139 -15.65 3.95 10.24
C ALA A 139 -15.81 3.09 11.51
N THR A 140 -15.21 1.89 11.53
CA THR A 140 -15.06 1.02 12.69
C THR A 140 -14.42 1.74 13.88
N MET A 141 -13.43 2.62 13.67
CA MET A 141 -12.82 3.42 14.74
C MET A 141 -13.81 4.39 15.38
N LEU A 142 -14.68 5.01 14.57
CA LEU A 142 -15.78 5.84 15.05
C LEU A 142 -16.80 5.00 15.84
N LEU A 143 -17.11 3.79 15.37
CA LEU A 143 -18.04 2.88 16.04
C LEU A 143 -17.49 2.41 17.40
N PHE A 144 -16.21 2.10 17.51
CA PHE A 144 -15.57 1.76 18.77
C PHE A 144 -15.56 2.94 19.75
N GLY A 145 -15.22 4.14 19.27
CA GLY A 145 -15.20 5.36 20.10
C GLY A 145 -16.59 5.72 20.66
N THR A 146 -17.62 5.65 19.82
CA THR A 146 -19.01 5.94 20.23
C THR A 146 -19.59 4.85 21.13
N GLY A 147 -19.28 3.57 20.88
CA GLY A 147 -19.68 2.45 21.73
C GLY A 147 -19.12 2.56 23.16
N LEU A 148 -17.83 2.88 23.31
CA LEU A 148 -17.20 3.04 24.62
C LEU A 148 -17.77 4.25 25.39
N ALA A 149 -17.97 5.38 24.72
CA ALA A 149 -18.57 6.57 25.32
C ALA A 149 -20.03 6.30 25.78
N GLY A 150 -20.80 5.57 24.98
CA GLY A 150 -22.17 5.15 25.34
C GLY A 150 -22.21 4.26 26.59
N LEU A 151 -21.29 3.29 26.71
CA LEU A 151 -21.16 2.42 27.89
C LEU A 151 -20.76 3.20 29.14
N ILE A 152 -19.78 4.11 29.04
CA ILE A 152 -19.38 4.98 30.16
C ILE A 152 -20.55 5.89 30.58
N GLY A 153 -21.22 6.55 29.62
CA GLY A 153 -22.37 7.40 29.89
C GLY A 153 -23.53 6.64 30.57
N SER A 154 -23.82 5.41 30.13
CA SER A 154 -24.84 4.57 30.75
C SER A 154 -24.50 4.16 32.19
N ARG A 155 -23.24 3.85 32.48
CA ARG A 155 -22.74 3.53 33.83
C ARG A 155 -22.81 4.74 34.76
N LEU A 156 -22.43 5.93 34.28
CA LEU A 156 -22.55 7.18 35.04
C LEU A 156 -24.01 7.56 35.30
N ARG A 157 -24.92 7.32 34.34
CA ARG A 157 -26.36 7.55 34.52
C ARG A 157 -26.98 6.61 35.57
N ARG A 158 -26.53 5.36 35.64
CA ARG A 158 -27.01 4.37 36.65
C ARG A 158 -26.56 4.69 38.07
N LYS A 159 -25.45 5.39 38.27
CA LYS A 159 -24.97 5.80 39.60
C LYS A 159 -25.66 7.05 40.19
N LYS A 160 -26.47 7.77 39.41
CA LYS A 160 -27.19 8.98 39.83
C LYS A 160 -28.67 8.72 40.21
N LYS A 161 -29.14 7.48 40.16
CA LYS A 161 -30.44 7.05 40.71
C LYS A 161 -30.20 6.23 41.96
#